data_AF-A0A8D2LVI1-F1
#
_entry.id   AF-A0A8D2LVI1-F1
#
_cell.length_a   1.000
_cell.length_b   1.000
_cell.length_c   1.000
_cell.angle_alpha   90.00
_cell.angle_beta   90.00
_cell.angle_gamma   90.00
#
_symmetry.space_group_name_H-M   'P 1'
#
loop_
_entity.id
_entity.type
_entity.pdbx_description
1 polymer ?
#
loop_
_entity_poly.entity_id
_entity_poly.type
_entity_poly.pdbx_seq_one_letter_code
_entity_poly.pdbx_strand_id
1 'polypeptide(L)'
;MRTLRRLKFMSSPSLSDLGKREPAALDERETQQRRACSNATWNSIHNGVIAVFQRKGLAEHELYNLNEGVRQLLKTELGSFFTEYLQNQLLTKGMVILRDKIRFYEGNQDI
;
A
#
# COMPACT_ATOMS: atom_id res chain seq x y z
N MET A 1 26.12 4.61 62.71
CA MET A 1 25.90 5.32 61.44
C MET A 1 26.29 4.41 60.28
N ARG A 2 25.32 3.96 59.48
CA ARG A 2 25.39 3.75 58.01
C ARG A 2 24.02 3.27 57.54
N THR A 3 23.42 4.09 56.69
CA THR A 3 22.03 4.10 56.25
C THR A 3 21.77 3.05 55.18
N LEU A 4 20.79 2.17 55.40
CA LEU A 4 20.21 1.34 54.34
C LEU A 4 19.43 2.25 53.39
N ARG A 5 19.93 2.42 52.16
CA ARG A 5 19.22 3.16 51.11
C ARG A 5 17.96 2.38 50.75
N ARG A 6 16.80 2.94 51.10
CA ARG A 6 15.48 2.46 50.69
C ARG A 6 15.41 2.46 49.16
N LEU A 7 15.36 1.28 48.57
CA LEU A 7 15.04 1.11 47.16
C LEU A 7 13.66 1.73 46.93
N LYS A 8 13.63 2.83 46.18
CA LYS A 8 12.41 3.55 45.84
C LYS A 8 11.65 2.63 44.88
N PHE A 9 10.70 1.87 45.42
CA PHE A 9 9.67 1.23 44.61
C PHE A 9 9.10 2.32 43.71
N MET A 10 9.31 2.18 42.40
CA MET A 10 8.64 3.02 41.42
C MET A 10 7.15 2.87 41.71
N SER A 11 6.52 4.00 42.05
CA SER A 11 5.09 4.08 42.29
C SER A 11 4.36 3.40 41.15
N SER A 12 3.60 2.34 41.46
CA SER A 12 2.68 1.71 40.53
C SER A 12 1.83 2.80 39.88
N PRO A 13 1.68 2.83 38.55
CA PRO A 13 0.72 3.71 37.91
C PRO A 13 -0.65 3.38 38.51
N SER A 14 -1.32 4.38 39.10
CA SER A 14 -2.68 4.19 39.57
C SER A 14 -3.56 3.85 38.38
N LEU A 15 -4.50 2.90 38.53
CA LEU A 15 -5.54 2.63 37.53
C LEU A 15 -6.37 3.89 37.19
N SER A 16 -6.25 4.95 37.98
CA SER A 16 -6.83 6.27 37.75
C SER A 16 -6.18 7.10 36.63
N ASP A 17 -4.98 6.76 36.15
CA ASP A 17 -4.32 7.44 35.02
C ASP A 17 -4.64 6.84 33.64
N LEU A 18 -5.25 5.64 33.60
CA LEU A 18 -5.68 4.99 32.35
C LEU A 18 -6.90 5.65 31.71
N GLY A 19 -7.67 6.45 32.47
CA GLY A 19 -8.81 7.20 31.96
C GLY A 19 -8.46 8.53 31.28
N LYS A 20 -7.18 8.92 31.27
CA LYS A 20 -6.72 10.24 30.78
C LYS A 20 -5.68 10.14 29.66
N ARG A 21 -5.40 8.95 29.12
CA ARG A 21 -4.59 8.81 27.91
C ARG A 21 -5.41 9.26 26.70
N GLU A 22 -5.26 10.55 26.46
CA GLU A 22 -5.45 11.35 25.25
C GLU A 22 -6.30 10.76 24.12
N PRO A 23 -7.37 11.47 23.67
CA PRO A 23 -7.99 11.19 22.38
C PRO A 23 -6.99 11.29 21.20
N ALA A 24 -5.85 11.99 21.38
CA ALA A 24 -4.80 12.11 20.38
C ALA A 24 -4.12 10.77 20.04
N ALA A 25 -3.88 9.88 21.01
CA ALA A 25 -3.22 8.59 20.74
C ALA A 25 -4.15 7.59 20.02
N LEU A 26 -5.46 7.71 20.22
CA LEU A 26 -6.46 6.96 19.46
C LEU A 26 -6.64 7.53 18.06
N ASP A 27 -6.67 8.85 17.92
CA ASP A 27 -6.75 9.55 16.64
C ASP A 27 -5.52 9.27 15.76
N GLU A 28 -4.30 9.26 16.32
CA GLU A 28 -3.08 8.89 15.61
C GLU A 28 -3.10 7.43 15.14
N ARG A 29 -3.54 6.50 15.99
CA ARG A 29 -3.70 5.08 15.63
C ARG A 29 -4.76 4.89 14.55
N GLU A 30 -5.89 5.57 14.64
CA GLU A 30 -6.92 5.54 13.61
C GLU A 30 -6.41 6.11 12.29
N THR A 31 -5.71 7.25 12.32
CA THR A 31 -5.18 7.88 11.12
C THR A 31 -4.09 7.02 10.49
N GLN A 32 -3.25 6.37 11.30
CA GLN A 32 -2.24 5.43 10.84
C GLN A 32 -2.88 4.15 10.28
N GLN A 33 -3.93 3.64 10.89
CA GLN A 33 -4.71 2.50 10.39
C GLN A 33 -5.39 2.83 9.06
N ARG A 34 -5.98 4.03 8.93
CA ARG A 34 -6.58 4.52 7.68
C ARG A 34 -5.55 4.64 6.56
N ARG A 35 -4.36 5.20 6.86
CA ARG A 35 -3.24 5.27 5.90
C ARG A 35 -2.72 3.88 5.52
N ALA A 36 -2.55 2.98 6.47
CA ALA A 36 -2.10 1.61 6.22
C ALA A 36 -3.11 0.82 5.36
N CYS A 37 -4.40 0.98 5.64
CA CYS A 37 -5.49 0.40 4.85
C CYS A 37 -5.48 0.95 3.42
N SER A 38 -5.34 2.27 3.26
CA SER A 38 -5.24 2.92 1.94
C SER A 38 -4.04 2.40 1.13
N ASN A 39 -2.89 2.22 1.77
CA ASN A 39 -1.70 1.64 1.12
C ASN A 39 -1.89 0.15 0.74
N ALA A 40 -2.55 -0.63 1.58
CA ALA A 40 -2.84 -2.03 1.27
C ALA A 40 -3.79 -2.16 0.07
N THR A 41 -4.84 -1.33 0.02
CA THR A 41 -5.75 -1.23 -1.12
C THR A 41 -5.02 -0.81 -2.39
N TRP A 42 -4.15 0.20 -2.32
CA TRP A 42 -3.32 0.62 -3.45
C TRP A 42 -2.45 -0.52 -3.99
N ASN A 43 -1.72 -1.23 -3.11
CA ASN A 43 -0.83 -2.31 -3.51
C ASN A 43 -1.59 -3.47 -4.15
N SER A 44 -2.77 -3.81 -3.62
CA SER A 44 -3.63 -4.85 -4.18
C SER A 44 -4.11 -4.47 -5.59
N ILE A 45 -4.59 -3.24 -5.77
CA ILE A 45 -5.03 -2.73 -7.08
C ILE A 45 -3.87 -2.71 -8.07
N HIS A 46 -2.73 -2.16 -7.67
CA HIS A 46 -1.53 -2.07 -8.49
C HIS A 46 -1.08 -3.46 -9.00
N ASN A 47 -0.99 -4.44 -8.11
CA ASN A 47 -0.58 -5.80 -8.47
C ASN A 47 -1.61 -6.47 -9.39
N GLY A 48 -2.90 -6.27 -9.14
CA GLY A 48 -3.97 -6.78 -10.00
C GLY A 48 -3.89 -6.21 -11.42
N VAL A 49 -3.68 -4.90 -11.56
CA VAL A 49 -3.52 -4.27 -12.88
C VAL A 49 -2.28 -4.81 -13.62
N ILE A 50 -1.15 -4.98 -12.93
CA ILE A 50 0.04 -5.59 -13.52
C ILE A 50 -0.25 -7.02 -13.99
N ALA A 51 -0.95 -7.83 -13.20
CA ALA A 51 -1.28 -9.20 -13.55
C ALA A 51 -2.12 -9.26 -14.84
N VAL A 52 -3.16 -8.42 -14.94
CA VAL A 52 -4.00 -8.30 -16.15
C VAL A 52 -3.16 -7.89 -17.36
N PHE A 53 -2.29 -6.88 -17.20
CA PHE A 53 -1.41 -6.42 -18.29
C PHE A 53 -0.42 -7.50 -18.75
N GLN A 54 0.06 -8.33 -17.84
CA GLN A 54 0.93 -9.47 -18.14
C GLN A 54 0.16 -10.68 -18.68
N ARG A 55 -1.16 -10.55 -18.93
CA ARG A 55 -2.07 -11.63 -19.33
C ARG A 55 -2.03 -12.81 -18.36
N LYS A 56 -1.71 -12.56 -17.08
CA LYS A 56 -1.88 -13.55 -16.02
C LYS A 56 -3.37 -13.64 -15.71
N GLY A 57 -3.86 -14.86 -15.53
CA GLY A 57 -5.23 -15.06 -15.06
C GLY A 57 -5.40 -14.48 -13.65
N LEU A 58 -6.54 -13.85 -13.40
CA LEU A 58 -7.02 -13.53 -12.05
C LEU A 58 -8.16 -14.49 -11.72
N ALA A 59 -8.25 -14.91 -10.47
CA ALA A 59 -9.44 -15.62 -10.03
C ALA A 59 -10.68 -14.69 -10.08
N GLU A 60 -11.88 -15.25 -10.23
CA GLU A 60 -13.11 -14.47 -10.37
C GLU A 60 -13.33 -13.49 -9.21
N HIS A 61 -13.09 -13.95 -7.97
CA HIS A 61 -13.17 -13.12 -6.78
C HIS A 61 -12.12 -11.99 -6.76
N GLU A 62 -10.92 -12.24 -7.30
CA GLU A 62 -9.86 -11.22 -7.39
C GLU A 62 -10.18 -10.18 -8.46
N LEU A 63 -10.77 -10.60 -9.58
CA LEU A 63 -11.22 -9.68 -10.64
C LEU A 63 -12.33 -8.77 -10.14
N TYR A 64 -13.30 -9.31 -9.39
CA TYR A 64 -14.33 -8.50 -8.73
C TYR A 64 -13.72 -7.49 -7.75
N ASN A 65 -12.85 -7.96 -6.85
CA ASN A 65 -12.19 -7.10 -5.86
C ASN A 65 -11.32 -6.02 -6.51
N LEU A 66 -10.63 -6.34 -7.61
CA LEU A 66 -9.84 -5.39 -8.38
C LEU A 66 -10.72 -4.29 -8.97
N ASN A 67 -11.81 -4.68 -9.66
CA ASN A 67 -12.74 -3.72 -10.26
C ASN A 67 -13.36 -2.80 -9.21
N GLU A 68 -13.76 -3.36 -8.07
CA GLU A 68 -14.30 -2.59 -6.95
C GLU A 68 -13.27 -1.63 -6.36
N GLY A 69 -12.05 -2.13 -6.12
CA GLY A 69 -10.94 -1.32 -5.60
C GLY A 69 -10.60 -0.17 -6.53
N VAL A 70 -10.51 -0.41 -7.84
CA VAL A 70 -10.29 0.64 -8.84
C VAL A 70 -11.43 1.67 -8.80
N ARG A 71 -12.69 1.22 -8.79
CA ARG A 71 -13.84 2.14 -8.74
C ARG A 71 -13.85 3.00 -7.47
N GLN A 72 -13.45 2.44 -6.33
CA GLN A 72 -13.33 3.21 -5.09
C GLN A 72 -12.16 4.20 -5.16
N LEU A 73 -10.99 3.75 -5.62
CA LEU A 73 -9.80 4.57 -5.74
C LEU A 73 -10.03 5.79 -6.64
N LEU A 74 -10.70 5.61 -7.78
CA LEU A 74 -11.03 6.67 -8.73
C LEU A 74 -11.97 7.74 -8.15
N LYS A 75 -12.72 7.44 -7.10
CA LYS A 75 -13.58 8.42 -6.39
C LYS A 75 -12.80 9.28 -5.39
N THR A 76 -11.57 8.91 -5.08
CA THR A 76 -10.70 9.64 -4.15
C THR A 76 -9.79 10.60 -4.91
N GLU A 77 -9.14 11.53 -4.20
CA GLU A 77 -8.11 12.42 -4.77
C GLU A 77 -6.94 11.63 -5.39
N LEU A 78 -6.67 10.41 -4.90
CA LEU A 78 -5.66 9.50 -5.43
C LEU A 78 -6.02 8.90 -6.80
N GLY A 79 -7.26 9.06 -7.27
CA GLY A 79 -7.69 8.55 -8.57
C GLY A 79 -6.93 9.17 -9.74
N SER A 80 -6.66 10.47 -9.68
CA SER A 80 -5.88 11.19 -10.71
C SER A 80 -4.41 10.74 -10.73
N PHE A 81 -3.79 10.62 -9.56
CA PHE A 81 -2.44 10.07 -9.42
C PHE A 81 -2.35 8.62 -9.89
N PHE A 82 -3.39 7.81 -9.67
CA PHE A 82 -3.44 6.43 -10.13
C PHE A 82 -3.43 6.32 -11.65
N THR A 83 -4.27 7.09 -12.34
CA THR A 83 -4.33 7.04 -13.80
C THR A 83 -3.05 7.58 -14.44
N GLU A 84 -2.47 8.66 -13.90
CA GLU A 84 -1.17 9.17 -14.33
C GLU A 84 -0.05 8.15 -14.10
N TYR A 85 -0.03 7.49 -12.94
CA TYR A 85 0.93 6.43 -12.64
C TYR A 85 0.87 5.30 -13.68
N LEU A 86 -0.33 4.82 -14.03
CA LEU A 86 -0.49 3.76 -15.02
C LEU A 86 0.05 4.18 -16.40
N GLN A 87 -0.19 5.43 -16.82
CA GLN A 87 0.33 5.95 -18.08
C GLN A 87 1.86 6.02 -18.08
N ASN A 88 2.42 6.62 -17.03
CA ASN A 88 3.86 6.91 -16.95
C ASN A 88 4.70 5.68 -16.63
N GLN A 89 4.20 4.75 -15.81
CA GLN A 89 4.96 3.58 -15.38
C GLN A 89 4.58 2.32 -16.14
N LEU A 90 3.30 2.02 -16.32
CA LEU A 90 2.90 0.73 -16.88
C LEU A 90 2.88 0.75 -18.40
N LEU A 91 2.19 1.71 -19.02
CA LEU A 91 2.08 1.80 -20.47
C LEU A 91 3.43 2.11 -21.11
N THR A 92 4.16 3.09 -20.58
CA THR A 92 5.48 3.46 -21.11
C THR A 92 6.47 2.30 -21.03
N LYS A 93 6.58 1.61 -19.88
CA LYS A 93 7.44 0.42 -19.76
C LYS A 93 6.97 -0.73 -20.65
N GLY A 94 5.67 -0.97 -20.74
CA GLY A 94 5.08 -1.99 -21.60
C GLY A 94 5.43 -1.76 -23.09
N MET A 95 5.32 -0.52 -23.56
CA MET A 95 5.67 -0.14 -24.93
C MET A 95 7.18 -0.30 -25.21
N VAL A 96 8.03 0.08 -24.26
CA VAL A 96 9.48 -0.13 -24.34
C VAL A 96 9.79 -1.62 -24.48
N ILE A 97 9.23 -2.47 -23.62
CA ILE A 97 9.42 -3.92 -23.67
C ILE A 97 8.93 -4.50 -25.01
N LEU A 98 7.76 -4.06 -25.49
CA LEU A 98 7.21 -4.54 -26.75
C LEU A 98 8.11 -4.16 -27.94
N ARG A 99 8.53 -2.90 -28.02
CA ARG A 99 9.47 -2.43 -29.05
C ARG A 99 10.78 -3.20 -29.01
N ASP A 100 11.33 -3.44 -27.82
CA ASP A 100 12.58 -4.19 -27.65
C ASP A 100 12.40 -5.65 -28.06
N LYS A 101 11.25 -6.25 -27.77
CA LYS A 101 10.88 -7.60 -28.21
C LYS A 101 10.77 -7.69 -29.74
N ILE A 102 10.13 -6.72 -30.40
CA ILE A 102 10.02 -6.66 -31.87
C ILE A 102 11.41 -6.58 -32.50
N ARG A 103 12.25 -5.63 -32.06
CA ARG A 103 13.63 -5.48 -32.55
C ARG A 103 14.49 -6.72 -32.35
N PHE A 104 14.30 -7.40 -31.22
CA PHE A 104 14.99 -8.66 -30.94
C PHE A 104 14.61 -9.75 -31.97
N TYR A 105 13.32 -9.91 -32.30
CA TYR A 105 12.92 -10.94 -33.27
C TYR A 105 13.30 -10.57 -34.71
N GLU A 106 13.20 -9.30 -35.09
CA GLU A 106 13.60 -8.83 -36.42
C GLU A 106 15.11 -9.02 -36.67
N GLY A 107 15.97 -8.67 -35.70
CA GLY A 107 17.42 -8.85 -35.84
C GLY A 107 17.91 -10.30 -35.83
N ASN A 108 17.07 -11.27 -35.42
CA ASN A 108 17.39 -12.69 -35.43
C ASN A 108 16.87 -13.41 -36.69
N GLN A 109 16.15 -12.74 -37.59
CA GLN A 109 15.71 -13.31 -38.88
C GLN A 109 16.74 -13.16 -40.01
N ASP A 110 17.80 -12.36 -39.82
CA ASP A 110 18.84 -12.08 -40.81
C ASP A 110 20.11 -12.95 -40.64
N ILE A 111 20.03 -14.10 -39.96
CA ILE A 111 21.13 -15.08 -39.80
C ILE A 111 20.71 -16.46 -40.31
#